data_AF-A0A943TLQ5-F1
#
_entry.id   AF-A0A943TLQ5-F1
#
_cell.length_a   1.000
_cell.length_b   1.000
_cell.length_c   1.000
_cell.angle_alpha   90.00
_cell.angle_beta   90.00
_cell.angle_gamma   90.00
#
_symmetry.space_group_name_H-M   'P 1'
#
loop_
_entity.id
_entity.type
_entity.pdbx_description
1 polymer ?
#
loop_
_entity_poly.entity_id
_entity_poly.type
_entity_poly.pdbx_seq_one_letter_code
_entity_poly.pdbx_strand_id
1 'polypeptide(L)'
;MDQYYTTGEFARMAHVTIRTIRYYDKKGLLKPSFINESGYRMYSDEDFLKLQKILSLKYLGFSLNEIGNMTIHDTSADILKSLKMQIGLVHKKMENLEQMEKALQNTTQILEETNQIDWTGILNLIHLTDMEKMLVEQYKNGENLNIRISLHEQYSQNKKGWFPWLLEQMDFDGARRILEIGCGNGQLWKKAEPSVLKGKYICLSDLSDGMIRDAAENLGEEKASCFDFRTLDCQKLPFPDAEYDRIIANHVLFYVQNLSRGLQEISRVLSDDGVFYCSTYGKGHMKEITDLVQEFDSQINLSEVALYTIFGLDHGEKQLKPYFGSVEKRIYEDSLWVDRPEPLLDYILSCHGNQNEYLYPRQREFKEFLEKKIQKHGGIAITKEAGVFICRK
;
A
#
# COMPACT_ATOMS: atom_id res chain seq x y z
N MET A 1 -25.22 26.16 -33.49
CA MET A 1 -26.06 24.97 -33.21
C MET A 1 -25.09 23.87 -32.88
N ASP A 2 -25.16 23.31 -31.68
CA ASP A 2 -24.30 22.18 -31.33
C ASP A 2 -24.64 21.02 -32.25
N GLN A 3 -23.62 20.49 -32.93
CA GLN A 3 -23.80 19.37 -33.83
C GLN A 3 -23.88 18.08 -33.00
N TYR A 4 -24.94 17.30 -33.24
CA TYR A 4 -25.15 16.04 -32.54
C TYR A 4 -25.05 14.86 -33.50
N TYR A 5 -24.38 13.81 -33.03
CA TYR A 5 -24.08 12.62 -33.82
C TYR A 5 -24.74 11.40 -33.20
N THR A 6 -25.29 10.54 -34.05
CA THR A 6 -25.74 9.21 -33.60
C THR A 6 -24.54 8.38 -33.14
N THR A 7 -24.77 7.33 -32.36
CA THR A 7 -23.68 6.43 -31.91
C THR A 7 -22.81 5.91 -33.06
N GLY A 8 -23.40 5.68 -34.24
CA GLY A 8 -22.67 5.19 -35.42
C GLY A 8 -21.78 6.24 -36.06
N GLU A 9 -22.27 7.48 -36.19
CA GLU A 9 -21.49 8.60 -36.71
C GLU A 9 -20.38 8.99 -35.73
N PHE A 10 -20.70 9.07 -34.45
CA PHE A 10 -19.77 9.39 -33.37
C PHE A 10 -18.62 8.37 -33.28
N ALA A 11 -18.93 7.07 -33.35
CA ALA A 11 -17.92 6.01 -33.37
C ALA A 11 -17.01 6.10 -34.61
N ARG A 12 -17.59 6.42 -35.78
CA ARG A 12 -16.85 6.58 -37.04
C ARG A 12 -15.89 7.76 -36.99
N MET A 13 -16.33 8.91 -36.46
CA MET A 13 -15.50 10.11 -36.29
C MET A 13 -14.31 9.84 -35.36
N ALA A 14 -14.51 9.04 -34.31
CA ALA A 14 -13.47 8.71 -33.33
C ALA A 14 -12.63 7.49 -33.73
N HIS A 15 -12.87 6.88 -34.90
CA HIS A 15 -12.21 5.66 -35.35
C HIS A 15 -12.30 4.49 -34.34
N VAL A 16 -13.43 4.38 -33.63
CA VAL A 16 -13.70 3.29 -32.69
C VAL A 16 -14.94 2.50 -33.09
N THR A 17 -15.12 1.34 -32.50
CA THR A 17 -16.32 0.54 -32.75
C THR A 17 -17.52 1.10 -31.97
N ILE A 18 -18.73 0.91 -32.50
CA ILE A 18 -19.98 1.16 -31.76
C ILE A 18 -20.00 0.39 -30.43
N ARG A 19 -19.40 -0.82 -30.40
CA ARG A 19 -19.27 -1.63 -29.20
C ARG A 19 -18.42 -0.91 -28.13
N THR A 20 -17.35 -0.22 -28.52
CA THR A 20 -16.51 0.57 -27.62
C THR A 20 -17.30 1.70 -26.98
N ILE A 21 -18.06 2.47 -27.77
CA ILE A 21 -18.90 3.58 -27.27
C ILE A 21 -19.96 3.05 -26.28
N ARG A 22 -20.67 1.97 -26.66
CA ARG A 22 -21.66 1.34 -25.77
C ARG A 22 -21.04 0.75 -24.51
N TYR A 23 -19.82 0.24 -24.61
CA TYR A 23 -19.10 -0.30 -23.47
C TYR A 23 -18.69 0.81 -22.48
N TYR A 24 -18.21 1.95 -22.97
CA TYR A 24 -17.90 3.11 -22.14
C TYR A 24 -19.14 3.73 -21.52
N ASP A 25 -20.26 3.79 -22.25
CA ASP A 25 -21.57 4.18 -21.70
C ASP A 25 -22.00 3.23 -20.57
N LYS A 26 -21.94 1.92 -20.79
CA LYS A 26 -22.26 0.91 -19.76
C LYS A 26 -21.37 1.05 -18.53
N LYS A 27 -20.10 1.40 -18.71
CA LYS A 27 -19.12 1.61 -17.64
C LYS A 27 -19.20 3.00 -17.00
N GLY A 28 -20.08 3.88 -17.46
CA GLY A 28 -20.22 5.23 -16.92
C GLY A 28 -19.14 6.22 -17.35
N LEU A 29 -18.22 5.81 -18.22
CA LEU A 29 -17.07 6.61 -18.65
C LEU A 29 -17.42 7.67 -19.69
N LEU A 30 -18.40 7.36 -20.55
CA LEU A 30 -18.84 8.26 -21.61
C LEU A 30 -20.34 8.12 -21.83
N LYS A 31 -21.11 9.12 -21.38
CA LYS A 31 -22.56 9.16 -21.57
C LYS A 31 -22.92 10.01 -22.79
N PRO A 32 -24.01 9.70 -23.50
CA PRO A 32 -24.53 10.59 -24.52
C PRO A 32 -25.02 11.89 -23.88
N SER A 33 -24.87 13.01 -24.59
CA SER A 33 -25.46 14.30 -24.20
C SER A 33 -26.96 14.19 -23.93
N PHE A 34 -27.69 13.43 -24.77
CA PHE A 34 -29.09 13.08 -24.50
C PHE A 34 -29.53 11.85 -25.30
N ILE A 35 -30.72 11.35 -24.98
CA ILE A 35 -31.44 10.35 -25.78
C ILE A 35 -32.63 11.06 -26.43
N ASN A 36 -32.73 10.98 -27.76
CA ASN A 36 -33.82 11.64 -28.48
C ASN A 36 -35.16 10.89 -28.31
N GLU A 37 -36.27 11.48 -28.77
CA GLU A 37 -37.62 10.92 -28.65
C GLU A 37 -37.78 9.53 -29.29
N SER A 38 -36.95 9.22 -30.30
CA SER A 38 -36.93 7.92 -30.97
C SER A 38 -36.02 6.89 -30.27
N GLY A 39 -35.44 7.22 -29.12
CA GLY A 39 -34.59 6.33 -28.33
C GLY A 39 -33.12 6.25 -28.80
N TYR A 40 -32.70 7.09 -29.76
CA TYR A 40 -31.30 7.14 -30.21
C TYR A 40 -30.45 7.99 -29.27
N ARG A 41 -29.25 7.47 -28.96
CA ARG A 41 -28.22 8.19 -28.21
C ARG A 41 -27.54 9.22 -29.09
N MET A 42 -27.53 10.46 -28.63
CA MET A 42 -26.96 11.61 -29.33
C MET A 42 -25.74 12.12 -28.57
N TYR A 43 -24.63 12.28 -29.27
CA TYR A 43 -23.35 12.74 -28.72
C TYR A 43 -22.97 14.08 -29.32
N SER A 44 -22.37 14.96 -28.54
CA SER A 44 -21.90 16.28 -28.96
C SER A 44 -20.40 16.31 -29.26
N ASP A 45 -19.90 17.43 -29.77
CA ASP A 45 -18.46 17.68 -29.89
C ASP A 45 -17.75 17.69 -28.52
N GLU A 46 -18.43 18.07 -27.43
CA GLU A 46 -17.87 17.99 -26.08
C GLU A 46 -17.67 16.53 -25.63
N ASP A 47 -18.62 15.66 -25.96
CA ASP A 47 -18.49 14.22 -25.72
C ASP A 47 -17.32 13.64 -26.52
N PHE A 48 -17.04 14.20 -27.70
CA PHE A 48 -15.88 13.82 -28.51
C PHE A 48 -14.56 14.15 -27.83
N LEU A 49 -14.43 15.33 -27.23
CA LEU A 49 -13.24 15.70 -26.44
C LEU A 49 -13.04 14.76 -25.23
N LYS A 50 -14.13 14.40 -24.54
CA LYS A 50 -14.09 13.42 -23.44
C LYS A 50 -13.62 12.05 -23.94
N LEU A 51 -14.14 11.60 -25.08
CA LEU A 51 -13.72 10.35 -25.71
C LEU A 51 -12.23 10.39 -26.11
N GLN A 52 -11.75 11.48 -26.70
CA GLN A 52 -10.34 11.64 -27.05
C GLN A 52 -9.44 11.53 -25.80
N LYS A 53 -9.81 12.20 -24.70
CA LYS A 53 -9.09 12.08 -23.42
C LYS A 53 -9.05 10.63 -22.92
N ILE A 54 -10.18 9.92 -22.95
CA ILE A 54 -10.27 8.50 -22.57
C ILE A 54 -9.35 7.65 -23.45
N LEU A 55 -9.35 7.87 -24.76
CA LEU A 55 -8.53 7.12 -25.70
C LEU A 55 -7.03 7.40 -25.52
N SER A 56 -6.64 8.66 -25.30
CA SER A 56 -5.25 9.03 -25.00
C SER A 56 -4.74 8.36 -23.73
N LEU A 57 -5.51 8.39 -22.65
CA LEU A 57 -5.14 7.70 -21.41
C LEU A 57 -5.14 6.18 -21.61
N LYS A 58 -6.07 5.63 -22.39
CA LYS A 58 -6.08 4.20 -22.70
C LYS A 58 -4.84 3.78 -23.49
N TYR A 59 -4.38 4.64 -24.39
CA TYR A 59 -3.14 4.45 -25.14
C TYR A 59 -1.90 4.51 -24.23
N LEU A 60 -1.91 5.37 -23.22
CA LEU A 60 -0.86 5.46 -22.19
C LEU A 60 -0.85 4.28 -21.20
N GLY A 61 -1.66 3.24 -21.43
CA GLY A 61 -1.64 2.00 -20.65
C GLY A 61 -2.59 1.99 -19.45
N PHE A 62 -3.32 3.08 -19.18
CA PHE A 62 -4.29 3.10 -18.10
C PHE A 62 -5.45 2.13 -18.37
N SER A 63 -5.88 1.42 -17.33
CA SER A 63 -7.12 0.64 -17.33
C SER A 63 -8.32 1.57 -17.43
N LEU A 64 -9.45 1.05 -17.92
CA LEU A 64 -10.68 1.85 -18.03
C LEU A 64 -11.20 2.30 -16.67
N ASN A 65 -10.87 1.56 -15.60
CA ASN A 65 -11.19 1.94 -14.24
C ASN A 65 -10.36 3.15 -13.80
N GLU A 66 -9.05 3.13 -14.02
CA GLU A 66 -8.16 4.26 -13.71
C GLU A 66 -8.52 5.51 -14.51
N ILE A 67 -8.90 5.33 -15.79
CA ILE A 67 -9.33 6.44 -16.64
C ILE A 67 -10.58 7.10 -16.07
N GLY A 68 -11.55 6.33 -15.57
CA GLY A 68 -12.74 6.87 -14.93
C GLY A 68 -12.41 7.75 -13.72
N ASN A 69 -11.43 7.35 -12.92
CA ASN A 69 -10.97 8.16 -11.79
C ASN A 69 -10.38 9.50 -12.27
N MET A 70 -9.61 9.51 -13.37
CA MET A 70 -8.93 10.70 -13.91
C MET A 70 -9.80 11.62 -14.77
N THR A 71 -10.90 11.11 -15.34
CA THR A 71 -11.75 11.87 -16.27
C THR A 71 -12.94 12.53 -15.61
N ILE A 72 -13.36 12.07 -14.42
CA ILE A 72 -14.65 12.47 -13.85
C ILE A 72 -14.52 13.70 -12.93
N HIS A 73 -13.42 13.92 -12.19
CA HIS A 73 -13.37 15.04 -11.21
C HIS A 73 -12.03 15.76 -10.93
N ASP A 74 -10.99 15.62 -11.75
CA ASP A 74 -9.64 15.97 -11.28
C ASP A 74 -9.04 17.30 -11.76
N THR A 75 -8.25 17.91 -10.88
CA THR A 75 -7.44 19.11 -11.14
C THR A 75 -6.18 18.74 -11.95
N SER A 76 -5.49 19.73 -12.54
CA SER A 76 -4.22 19.49 -13.24
C SER A 76 -3.16 18.80 -12.38
N ALA A 77 -3.26 18.89 -11.04
CA ALA A 77 -2.34 18.26 -10.10
C ALA A 77 -2.53 16.74 -10.01
N ASP A 78 -3.77 16.25 -10.05
CA ASP A 78 -4.09 14.82 -9.94
C ASP A 78 -3.71 14.06 -11.22
N ILE A 79 -3.89 14.71 -12.37
CA ILE A 79 -3.39 14.22 -13.67
C ILE A 79 -1.87 14.16 -13.67
N LEU A 80 -1.20 15.19 -13.14
CA LEU A 80 0.27 15.22 -13.07
C LEU A 80 0.82 14.12 -12.15
N LYS A 81 0.14 13.85 -11.02
CA LYS A 81 0.47 12.73 -10.11
C LYS A 81 0.31 11.38 -10.83
N SER A 82 -0.80 11.19 -11.53
CA SER A 82 -1.09 9.98 -12.32
C SER A 82 -0.09 9.74 -13.46
N LEU A 83 0.32 10.80 -14.16
CA LEU A 83 1.33 10.71 -15.22
C LEU A 83 2.72 10.37 -14.65
N LYS A 84 3.11 10.98 -13.52
CA LYS A 84 4.36 10.62 -12.83
C LYS A 84 4.35 9.15 -12.38
N MET A 85 3.23 8.66 -11.88
CA MET A 85 3.06 7.25 -11.52
C MET A 85 3.23 6.34 -12.74
N GLN A 86 2.61 6.65 -13.88
CA GLN A 86 2.82 5.87 -15.10
C GLN A 86 4.25 5.91 -15.61
N ILE A 87 4.92 7.08 -15.55
CA ILE A 87 6.34 7.18 -15.90
C ILE A 87 7.17 6.24 -15.03
N GLY A 88 6.91 6.19 -13.72
CA GLY A 88 7.55 5.24 -12.80
C GLY A 88 7.32 3.78 -13.18
N LEU A 89 6.06 3.41 -13.47
CA LEU A 89 5.71 2.05 -13.92
C LEU A 89 6.40 1.69 -15.25
N VAL A 90 6.49 2.63 -16.19
CA VAL A 90 7.17 2.43 -17.47
C VAL A 90 8.67 2.22 -17.27
N HIS A 91 9.35 3.06 -16.50
CA HIS A 91 10.76 2.86 -16.18
C HIS A 91 11.00 1.49 -15.54
N LYS A 92 10.12 1.07 -14.62
CA LYS A 92 10.27 -0.23 -13.97
C LYS A 92 10.00 -1.41 -14.90
N LYS A 93 9.09 -1.26 -15.86
CA LYS A 93 8.90 -2.21 -16.96
C LYS A 93 10.15 -2.31 -17.84
N MET A 94 10.80 -1.18 -18.13
CA MET A 94 12.06 -1.17 -18.89
C MET A 94 13.14 -1.95 -18.13
N GLU A 95 13.35 -1.69 -16.84
CA GLU A 95 14.31 -2.44 -16.03
C GLU A 95 14.01 -3.96 -16.02
N ASN A 96 12.74 -4.36 -15.93
CA ASN A 96 12.35 -5.78 -15.98
C ASN A 96 12.65 -6.38 -17.37
N LEU A 97 12.28 -5.68 -18.45
CA LEU A 97 12.57 -6.12 -19.81
C LEU A 97 14.08 -6.25 -20.05
N GLU A 98 14.89 -5.34 -19.52
CA GLU A 98 16.37 -5.43 -19.57
C GLU A 98 16.89 -6.66 -18.81
N GLN A 99 16.33 -6.98 -17.64
CA GLN A 99 16.69 -8.19 -16.89
C GLN A 99 16.29 -9.47 -17.64
N MET A 100 15.11 -9.46 -18.25
CA MET A 100 14.61 -10.56 -19.05
C MET A 100 15.46 -10.77 -20.31
N GLU A 101 15.84 -9.69 -20.98
CA GLU A 101 16.78 -9.70 -22.11
C GLU A 101 18.12 -10.32 -21.68
N LYS A 102 18.68 -9.87 -20.55
CA LYS A 102 19.94 -10.40 -20.03
C LYS A 102 19.85 -11.88 -19.68
N ALA A 103 18.75 -12.34 -19.10
CA ALA A 103 18.51 -13.74 -18.81
C ALA A 103 18.43 -14.58 -20.11
N LEU A 104 17.71 -14.10 -21.12
CA LEU A 104 17.65 -14.74 -22.45
C LEU A 104 19.02 -14.81 -23.13
N GLN A 105 19.80 -13.73 -23.06
CA GLN A 105 21.17 -13.68 -23.59
C GLN A 105 22.05 -14.74 -22.90
N ASN A 106 22.02 -14.81 -21.57
CA ASN A 106 22.79 -15.79 -20.82
C ASN A 106 22.40 -17.24 -21.16
N THR A 107 21.10 -17.55 -21.22
CA THR A 107 20.62 -18.89 -21.60
C THR A 107 21.03 -19.25 -23.04
N THR A 108 20.97 -18.27 -23.95
CA THR A 108 21.41 -18.46 -25.35
C THR A 108 22.91 -18.77 -25.41
N GLN A 109 23.74 -18.01 -24.70
CA GLN A 109 25.18 -18.23 -24.64
C GLN A 109 25.52 -19.63 -24.09
N ILE A 110 24.89 -20.06 -23.00
CA ILE A 110 25.12 -21.40 -22.42
C ILE A 110 24.75 -22.49 -23.42
N LEU A 111 23.62 -22.33 -24.14
CA LEU A 111 23.19 -23.29 -25.15
C LEU A 111 24.19 -23.35 -26.33
N GLU A 112 24.71 -22.21 -26.78
CA GLU A 112 25.74 -22.15 -27.84
C GLU A 112 27.06 -22.80 -27.41
N GLU A 113 27.50 -22.59 -26.17
CA GLU A 113 28.80 -23.08 -25.66
C GLU A 113 28.77 -24.56 -25.25
N THR A 114 27.65 -25.03 -24.68
CA THR A 114 27.57 -26.35 -24.04
C THR A 114 26.61 -27.32 -24.73
N ASN A 115 25.78 -26.82 -25.66
CA ASN A 115 24.68 -27.56 -26.29
C ASN A 115 23.69 -28.16 -25.27
N GLN A 116 23.60 -27.58 -24.06
CA GLN A 116 22.67 -27.96 -23.01
C GLN A 116 21.72 -26.80 -22.70
N ILE A 117 20.46 -27.14 -22.41
CA ILE A 117 19.44 -26.16 -22.04
C ILE A 117 19.57 -25.87 -20.54
N ASP A 118 19.81 -24.60 -20.20
CA ASP A 118 19.72 -24.13 -18.81
C ASP A 118 18.26 -23.94 -18.40
N TRP A 119 17.65 -25.02 -17.92
CA TRP A 119 16.30 -25.01 -17.38
C TRP A 119 16.14 -24.08 -16.18
N THR A 120 17.23 -23.78 -15.46
CA THR A 120 17.24 -22.83 -14.33
C THR A 120 17.04 -21.40 -14.80
N GLY A 121 17.73 -20.99 -15.88
CA GLY A 121 17.52 -19.70 -16.55
C GLY A 121 16.12 -19.55 -17.12
N ILE A 122 15.56 -20.61 -17.71
CA ILE A 122 14.19 -20.62 -18.23
C ILE A 122 13.15 -20.50 -17.11
N LEU A 123 13.34 -21.19 -15.98
CA LEU A 123 12.46 -21.06 -14.81
C LEU A 123 12.50 -19.65 -14.23
N ASN A 124 13.67 -19.00 -14.19
CA ASN A 124 13.79 -17.61 -13.76
C ASN A 124 13.00 -16.64 -14.66
N LEU A 125 12.93 -16.88 -15.98
CA LEU A 125 12.13 -16.07 -16.90
C LEU A 125 10.62 -16.14 -16.59
N ILE A 126 10.11 -17.30 -16.18
CA ILE A 126 8.71 -17.47 -15.78
C ILE A 126 8.43 -16.65 -14.52
N HIS A 127 9.33 -16.68 -13.54
CA HIS A 127 9.21 -15.87 -12.32
C HIS A 127 9.27 -14.35 -12.59
N LEU A 128 10.03 -13.91 -13.59
CA LEU A 128 10.09 -12.49 -14.00
C LEU A 128 8.78 -12.00 -14.63
N THR A 129 7.99 -12.87 -15.26
CA THR A 129 6.67 -12.51 -15.85
C THR A 129 5.56 -12.33 -14.82
N ASP A 130 5.62 -13.01 -13.67
CA ASP A 130 4.69 -12.78 -12.54
C ASP A 130 4.95 -11.45 -11.80
N MET A 131 6.08 -10.80 -12.06
CA MET A 131 6.44 -9.53 -11.42
C MET A 131 5.55 -8.36 -11.84
N GLU A 132 4.88 -8.36 -13.01
CA GLU A 132 4.01 -7.22 -13.39
C GLU A 132 2.84 -7.02 -12.42
N LYS A 133 2.27 -8.12 -11.89
CA LYS A 133 1.24 -8.06 -10.85
C LYS A 133 1.83 -7.64 -9.49
N MET A 134 2.96 -8.22 -9.11
CA MET A 134 3.66 -7.83 -7.87
C MET A 134 4.13 -6.37 -7.91
N LEU A 135 4.48 -5.81 -9.07
CA LEU A 135 4.91 -4.42 -9.23
C LEU A 135 3.76 -3.44 -9.03
N VAL A 136 2.58 -3.73 -9.57
CA VAL A 136 1.36 -2.95 -9.34
C VAL A 136 0.95 -3.03 -7.87
N GLU A 137 1.06 -4.21 -7.25
CA GLU A 137 0.81 -4.38 -5.82
C GLU A 137 1.84 -3.61 -4.97
N GLN A 138 3.13 -3.66 -5.29
CA GLN A 138 4.19 -2.95 -4.57
C GLN A 138 4.03 -1.42 -4.64
N TYR A 139 3.72 -0.85 -5.80
CA TYR A 139 3.44 0.59 -5.94
C TYR A 139 2.18 1.01 -5.19
N LYS A 140 1.12 0.18 -5.26
CA LYS A 140 -0.10 0.39 -4.46
C LYS A 140 0.19 0.29 -2.97
N ASN A 141 1.09 -0.59 -2.54
CA ASN A 141 1.39 -0.79 -1.13
C ASN A 141 1.97 0.48 -0.49
N GLY A 142 2.92 1.16 -1.13
CA GLY A 142 3.54 2.38 -0.62
C GLY A 142 2.56 3.54 -0.52
N GLU A 143 1.80 3.80 -1.59
CA GLU A 143 0.78 4.86 -1.63
C GLU A 143 -0.39 4.58 -0.68
N ASN A 144 -0.93 3.36 -0.69
CA ASN A 144 -2.00 2.97 0.23
C ASN A 144 -1.54 3.04 1.69
N LEU A 145 -0.29 2.66 1.98
CA LEU A 145 0.29 2.83 3.32
C LEU A 145 0.34 4.32 3.71
N ASN A 146 0.77 5.21 2.81
CA ASN A 146 0.77 6.65 3.07
C ASN A 146 -0.64 7.19 3.33
N ILE A 147 -1.65 6.76 2.57
CA ILE A 147 -3.06 7.15 2.77
C ILE A 147 -3.52 6.74 4.18
N ARG A 148 -3.26 5.48 4.57
CA ARG A 148 -3.65 4.98 5.90
C ARG A 148 -2.97 5.77 7.02
N ILE A 149 -1.67 6.04 6.88
CA ILE A 149 -0.91 6.86 7.84
C ILE A 149 -1.48 8.27 7.93
N SER A 150 -1.84 8.87 6.79
CA SER A 150 -2.36 10.24 6.73
C SER A 150 -3.66 10.42 7.52
N LEU A 151 -4.58 9.44 7.48
CA LEU A 151 -5.79 9.49 8.31
C LEU A 151 -5.42 9.60 9.80
N HIS A 152 -4.45 8.80 10.25
CA HIS A 152 -4.01 8.85 11.64
C HIS A 152 -3.30 10.17 11.98
N GLU A 153 -2.41 10.68 11.13
CA GLU A 153 -1.72 11.95 11.41
C GLU A 153 -2.69 13.14 11.50
N GLN A 154 -3.74 13.16 10.67
CA GLN A 154 -4.68 14.27 10.62
C GLN A 154 -5.74 14.25 11.73
N TYR A 155 -6.19 13.06 12.15
CA TYR A 155 -7.38 12.94 13.00
C TYR A 155 -7.15 12.32 14.38
N SER A 156 -5.92 11.91 14.70
CA SER A 156 -5.59 11.42 16.04
C SER A 156 -5.85 12.49 17.10
N GLN A 157 -6.50 12.08 18.20
CA GLN A 157 -6.80 12.96 19.33
C GLN A 157 -5.60 13.07 20.29
N ASN A 158 -4.72 12.08 20.30
CA ASN A 158 -3.47 12.12 21.04
C ASN A 158 -2.48 13.09 20.40
N LYS A 159 -2.08 14.11 21.17
CA LYS A 159 -1.19 15.19 20.72
C LYS A 159 0.25 14.75 20.42
N LYS A 160 0.70 13.61 20.96
CA LYS A 160 2.06 13.10 20.74
C LYS A 160 2.19 12.39 19.39
N GLY A 161 1.12 11.75 18.94
CA GLY A 161 1.13 10.91 17.74
C GLY A 161 1.85 9.57 17.97
N TRP A 162 1.58 8.63 17.05
CA TRP A 162 2.02 7.24 17.17
C TRP A 162 3.55 7.07 17.15
N PHE A 163 4.24 7.57 16.12
CA PHE A 163 5.68 7.35 15.97
C PHE A 163 6.52 8.00 17.08
N PRO A 164 6.27 9.26 17.49
CA PRO A 164 6.99 9.83 18.64
C PRO A 164 6.74 9.05 19.94
N TRP A 165 5.50 8.63 20.21
CA TRP A 165 5.20 7.78 21.36
C TRP A 165 5.92 6.44 21.29
N LEU A 166 5.99 5.82 20.10
CA LEU A 166 6.63 4.53 19.89
C LEU A 166 8.15 4.61 20.11
N LEU A 167 8.81 5.68 19.63
CA LEU A 167 10.23 5.94 19.88
C LEU A 167 10.54 6.07 21.37
N GLU A 168 9.65 6.66 22.17
CA GLU A 168 9.82 6.73 23.64
C GLU A 168 9.72 5.38 24.34
N GLN A 169 9.10 4.38 23.69
CA GLN A 169 9.06 3.02 24.25
C GLN A 169 10.35 2.25 23.97
N MET A 170 11.20 2.77 23.09
CA MET A 170 12.42 2.12 22.63
C MET A 170 13.64 2.74 23.31
N ASP A 171 14.37 1.89 24.03
CA ASP A 171 15.67 2.26 24.56
C ASP A 171 16.77 1.93 23.54
N PHE A 172 17.38 2.98 23.00
CA PHE A 172 18.50 2.93 22.07
C PHE A 172 19.85 3.20 22.74
N ASP A 173 19.86 3.50 24.04
CA ASP A 173 21.10 3.79 24.75
C ASP A 173 21.95 2.52 24.87
N GLY A 174 23.25 2.67 24.62
CA GLY A 174 24.20 1.55 24.58
C GLY A 174 24.07 0.61 23.37
N ALA A 175 23.01 0.71 22.56
CA ALA A 175 22.84 -0.10 21.35
C ALA A 175 23.81 0.35 20.25
N ARG A 176 24.55 -0.60 19.67
CA ARG A 176 25.45 -0.36 18.52
C ARG A 176 24.83 -0.82 17.21
N ARG A 177 24.07 -1.92 17.24
CA ARG A 177 23.44 -2.52 16.06
C ARG A 177 21.94 -2.64 16.25
N ILE A 178 21.19 -1.99 15.36
CA ILE A 178 19.73 -1.98 15.35
C ILE A 178 19.25 -2.56 14.02
N LEU A 179 18.27 -3.46 14.07
CA LEU A 179 17.58 -3.98 12.89
C LEU A 179 16.10 -3.60 12.97
N GLU A 180 15.55 -2.94 11.96
CA GLU A 180 14.10 -2.86 11.77
C GLU A 180 13.66 -3.82 10.67
N ILE A 181 12.70 -4.68 10.99
CA ILE A 181 12.03 -5.63 10.12
C ILE A 181 10.67 -5.05 9.74
N GLY A 182 10.41 -4.92 8.44
CA GLY A 182 9.20 -4.29 7.93
C GLY A 182 9.20 -2.79 8.22
N CYS A 183 10.24 -2.07 7.79
CA CYS A 183 10.34 -0.63 7.99
C CYS A 183 9.29 0.16 7.19
N GLY A 184 8.60 -0.48 6.23
CA GLY A 184 7.64 0.16 5.35
C GLY A 184 8.28 1.34 4.64
N ASN A 185 7.61 2.49 4.67
CA ASN A 185 8.08 3.76 4.10
C ASN A 185 9.00 4.58 5.04
N GLY A 186 9.55 4.00 6.11
CA GLY A 186 10.57 4.64 6.97
C GLY A 186 10.05 5.72 7.93
N GLN A 187 8.74 5.78 8.21
CA GLN A 187 8.14 6.87 8.99
C GLN A 187 8.60 6.95 10.44
N LEU A 188 8.90 5.82 11.08
CA LEU A 188 9.49 5.81 12.42
C LEU A 188 10.77 6.65 12.45
N TRP A 189 11.68 6.36 11.52
CA TRP A 189 12.98 7.02 11.43
C TRP A 189 12.90 8.43 10.91
N LYS A 190 11.89 8.76 10.08
CA LYS A 190 11.62 10.13 9.69
C LYS A 190 11.39 11.02 10.92
N LYS A 191 10.65 10.50 11.92
CA LYS A 191 10.37 11.20 13.18
C LYS A 191 11.46 11.04 14.24
N ALA A 192 12.44 10.15 14.04
CA ALA A 192 13.54 9.96 14.99
C ALA A 192 14.50 11.15 15.01
N GLU A 193 14.89 11.58 16.21
CA GLU A 193 15.86 12.65 16.42
C GLU A 193 17.27 12.22 15.94
N PRO A 194 18.09 13.12 15.37
CA PRO A 194 19.44 12.79 14.92
C PRO A 194 20.35 12.19 16.00
N SER A 195 20.11 12.53 17.27
CA SER A 195 20.84 11.98 18.42
C SER A 195 20.67 10.46 18.56
N VAL A 196 19.51 9.92 18.17
CA VAL A 196 19.24 8.47 18.20
C VAL A 196 20.18 7.74 17.25
N LEU A 197 20.41 8.32 16.07
CA LEU A 197 21.20 7.71 14.98
C LEU A 197 22.71 7.71 15.25
N LYS A 198 23.19 8.67 16.05
CA LYS A 198 24.62 8.92 16.21
C LYS A 198 25.37 7.70 16.76
N GLY A 199 26.40 7.28 16.03
CA GLY A 199 27.31 6.22 16.42
C GLY A 199 26.72 4.81 16.36
N LYS A 200 25.61 4.62 15.66
CA LYS A 200 24.92 3.32 15.54
C LYS A 200 24.92 2.84 14.10
N TYR A 201 24.97 1.54 13.94
CA TYR A 201 24.64 0.86 12.69
C TYR A 201 23.16 0.48 12.73
N ILE A 202 22.37 1.02 11.81
CA ILE A 202 20.93 0.79 11.73
C ILE A 202 20.62 0.18 10.38
N CYS A 203 20.13 -1.06 10.40
CA CYS A 203 19.65 -1.75 9.20
C CYS A 203 18.13 -1.60 9.11
N LEU A 204 17.64 -0.97 8.04
CA LEU A 204 16.22 -0.92 7.72
C LEU A 204 15.93 -1.99 6.68
N SER A 205 14.98 -2.88 7.01
CA SER A 205 14.62 -3.96 6.13
C SER A 205 13.13 -4.08 5.91
N ASP A 206 12.78 -4.56 4.73
CA ASP A 206 11.41 -4.87 4.33
C ASP A 206 11.44 -6.06 3.38
N LEU A 207 10.30 -6.75 3.21
CA LEU A 207 10.19 -7.85 2.24
C LEU A 207 10.15 -7.31 0.80
N SER A 208 9.78 -6.04 0.62
CA SER A 208 9.63 -5.39 -0.67
C SER A 208 10.77 -4.42 -0.99
N ASP A 209 11.42 -4.59 -2.15
CA ASP A 209 12.35 -3.61 -2.70
C ASP A 209 11.69 -2.23 -2.93
N GLY A 210 10.37 -2.21 -3.21
CA GLY A 210 9.60 -0.98 -3.36
C GLY A 210 9.55 -0.18 -2.07
N MET A 211 9.24 -0.83 -0.94
CA MET A 211 9.22 -0.21 0.37
C MET A 211 10.60 0.34 0.77
N ILE A 212 11.66 -0.40 0.45
CA ILE A 212 13.04 0.06 0.70
C ILE A 212 13.35 1.35 -0.06
N ARG A 213 12.98 1.43 -1.34
CA ARG A 213 13.15 2.67 -2.12
C ARG A 213 12.32 3.81 -1.53
N ASP A 214 11.04 3.56 -1.24
CA ASP A 214 10.14 4.56 -0.65
C ASP A 214 10.65 5.05 0.71
N ALA A 215 11.24 4.19 1.54
CA ALA A 215 11.84 4.56 2.81
C ALA A 215 13.03 5.49 2.64
N ALA A 216 13.96 5.14 1.74
CA ALA A 216 15.13 5.97 1.43
C ALA A 216 14.72 7.34 0.88
N GLU A 217 13.77 7.38 -0.06
CA GLU A 217 13.22 8.63 -0.61
C GLU A 217 12.53 9.47 0.49
N ASN A 218 11.72 8.86 1.36
CA ASN A 218 10.99 9.57 2.41
C ASN A 218 11.89 10.16 3.50
N LEU A 219 13.03 9.53 3.76
CA LEU A 219 14.04 10.01 4.71
C LEU A 219 14.86 11.18 4.14
N GLY A 220 15.00 11.25 2.81
CA GLY A 220 15.86 12.22 2.14
C GLY A 220 17.33 11.82 2.23
N GLU A 221 18.13 12.25 1.24
CA GLU A 221 19.49 11.77 1.01
C GLU A 221 20.40 11.82 2.26
N GLU A 222 20.42 12.95 2.97
CA GLU A 222 21.25 13.14 4.16
C GLU A 222 20.91 12.12 5.25
N LYS A 223 19.62 11.97 5.59
CA LYS A 223 19.20 11.06 6.66
C LYS A 223 19.27 9.60 6.21
N ALA A 224 18.93 9.31 4.95
CA ALA A 224 19.03 7.98 4.37
C ALA A 224 20.46 7.43 4.42
N SER A 225 21.48 8.28 4.26
CA SER A 225 22.89 7.87 4.37
C SER A 225 23.29 7.28 5.74
N CYS A 226 22.46 7.49 6.77
CA CYS A 226 22.67 6.93 8.11
C CYS A 226 22.20 5.47 8.25
N PHE A 227 21.57 4.88 7.22
CA PHE A 227 20.95 3.56 7.29
C PHE A 227 21.52 2.59 6.25
N ASP A 228 21.60 1.32 6.61
CA ASP A 228 21.80 0.21 5.67
C ASP A 228 20.44 -0.36 5.27
N PHE A 229 20.08 -0.25 4.00
CA PHE A 229 18.79 -0.71 3.51
C PHE A 229 18.89 -2.12 2.91
N ARG A 230 18.02 -3.04 3.32
CA ARG A 230 18.06 -4.43 2.84
C ARG A 230 16.68 -5.02 2.60
N THR A 231 16.54 -5.75 1.50
CA THR A 231 15.35 -6.56 1.24
C THR A 231 15.54 -7.94 1.86
N LEU A 232 14.75 -8.28 2.88
CA LEU A 232 14.93 -9.47 3.72
C LEU A 232 13.60 -10.13 4.10
N ASP A 233 13.61 -11.46 4.23
CA ASP A 233 12.54 -12.21 4.88
C ASP A 233 12.94 -12.54 6.33
N CYS A 234 12.16 -12.08 7.30
CA CYS A 234 12.41 -12.34 8.72
C CYS A 234 12.37 -13.82 9.10
N GLN A 235 11.79 -14.69 8.26
CA GLN A 235 11.79 -16.14 8.47
C GLN A 235 13.15 -16.80 8.17
N LYS A 236 14.08 -16.04 7.56
CA LYS A 236 15.45 -16.47 7.25
C LYS A 236 16.38 -15.26 7.20
N LEU A 237 16.87 -14.83 8.37
CA LEU A 237 17.74 -13.67 8.49
C LEU A 237 19.19 -14.05 8.13
N PRO A 238 19.86 -13.36 7.18
CA PRO A 238 21.22 -13.67 6.72
C PRO A 238 22.28 -13.07 7.67
N PHE A 239 22.05 -13.21 8.96
CA PHE A 239 22.78 -12.58 10.04
C PHE A 239 23.28 -13.65 11.02
N PRO A 240 24.51 -13.55 11.53
CA PRO A 240 24.99 -14.41 12.61
C PRO A 240 24.11 -14.35 13.87
N ASP A 241 24.28 -15.35 14.72
CA ASP A 241 23.65 -15.39 16.03
C ASP A 241 24.14 -14.21 16.89
N ALA A 242 23.25 -13.65 17.71
CA ALA A 242 23.55 -12.56 18.64
C ALA A 242 24.21 -11.30 18.01
N GLU A 243 23.88 -10.99 16.75
CA GLU A 243 24.45 -9.85 16.04
C GLU A 243 23.83 -8.49 16.40
N TYR A 244 22.53 -8.44 16.74
CA TYR A 244 21.80 -7.18 16.94
C TYR A 244 21.42 -6.94 18.39
N ASP A 245 21.65 -5.71 18.87
CA ASP A 245 21.31 -5.28 20.23
C ASP A 245 19.83 -4.95 20.36
N ARG A 246 19.25 -4.41 19.29
CA ARG A 246 17.83 -4.06 19.22
C ARG A 246 17.25 -4.55 17.91
N ILE A 247 16.08 -5.15 17.98
CA ILE A 247 15.29 -5.51 16.80
C ILE A 247 13.93 -4.85 16.92
N ILE A 248 13.42 -4.30 15.84
CA ILE A 248 12.13 -3.62 15.76
C ILE A 248 11.29 -4.32 14.68
N ALA A 249 10.01 -4.57 14.96
CA ALA A 249 9.07 -5.15 14.02
C ALA A 249 7.70 -4.48 14.19
N ASN A 250 7.51 -3.33 13.57
CA ASN A 250 6.32 -2.51 13.76
C ASN A 250 5.21 -2.88 12.79
N HIS A 251 4.05 -3.33 13.30
CA HIS A 251 2.87 -3.63 12.48
C HIS A 251 3.17 -4.60 11.31
N VAL A 252 4.09 -5.54 11.54
CA VAL A 252 4.58 -6.47 10.50
C VAL A 252 4.29 -7.94 10.83
N LEU A 253 4.31 -8.34 12.11
CA LEU A 253 4.31 -9.76 12.49
C LEU A 253 3.06 -10.52 12.04
N PHE A 254 1.92 -9.85 11.89
CA PHE A 254 0.70 -10.46 11.36
C PHE A 254 0.72 -10.72 9.84
N TYR A 255 1.72 -10.21 9.10
CA TYR A 255 1.95 -10.56 7.69
C TYR A 255 2.91 -11.75 7.52
N VAL A 256 3.56 -12.20 8.61
CA VAL A 256 4.56 -13.26 8.54
C VAL A 256 3.86 -14.62 8.41
N GLN A 257 4.10 -15.31 7.30
CA GLN A 257 3.45 -16.60 6.98
C GLN A 257 3.71 -17.66 8.04
N ASN A 258 4.97 -17.85 8.45
CA ASN A 258 5.36 -18.70 9.56
C ASN A 258 5.91 -17.85 10.70
N LEU A 259 5.00 -17.29 11.50
CA LEU A 259 5.33 -16.45 12.65
C LEU A 259 6.31 -17.13 13.62
N SER A 260 6.11 -18.41 13.92
CA SER A 260 7.01 -19.17 14.81
C SER A 260 8.45 -19.21 14.27
N ARG A 261 8.62 -19.42 12.97
CA ARG A 261 9.95 -19.38 12.34
C ARG A 261 10.56 -17.98 12.37
N GLY A 262 9.77 -16.95 12.08
CA GLY A 262 10.22 -15.56 12.19
C GLY A 262 10.69 -15.20 13.60
N LEU A 263 9.93 -15.59 14.63
CA LEU A 263 10.30 -15.35 16.03
C LEU A 263 11.56 -16.13 16.45
N GLN A 264 11.78 -17.35 15.93
CA GLN A 264 13.04 -18.08 16.13
C GLN A 264 14.24 -17.33 15.56
N GLU A 265 14.14 -16.82 14.34
CA GLU A 265 15.22 -16.06 13.71
C GLU A 265 15.47 -14.73 14.41
N ILE A 266 14.41 -14.01 14.80
CA ILE A 266 14.52 -12.78 15.59
C ILE A 266 15.25 -13.06 16.91
N SER A 267 14.85 -14.08 17.67
CA SER A 267 15.50 -14.44 18.95
C SER A 267 16.95 -14.92 18.74
N ARG A 268 17.22 -15.65 17.65
CA ARG A 268 18.57 -16.12 17.28
C ARG A 268 19.55 -14.96 17.02
N VAL A 269 19.14 -13.98 16.22
CA VAL A 269 20.02 -12.85 15.84
C VAL A 269 20.08 -11.77 16.92
N LEU A 270 19.15 -11.77 17.88
CA LEU A 270 19.15 -10.87 19.03
C LEU A 270 20.25 -11.25 20.02
N SER A 271 21.03 -10.28 20.48
CA SER A 271 22.05 -10.48 21.52
C SER A 271 21.44 -10.87 22.87
N ASP A 272 22.25 -11.39 23.78
CA ASP A 272 21.78 -11.91 25.07
C ASP A 272 21.18 -10.83 25.98
N ASP A 273 21.70 -9.60 25.91
CA ASP A 273 21.10 -8.40 26.56
C ASP A 273 20.20 -7.60 25.59
N GLY A 274 19.80 -8.24 24.49
CA GLY A 274 19.07 -7.60 23.41
C GLY A 274 17.59 -7.40 23.71
N VAL A 275 17.00 -6.38 23.09
CA VAL A 275 15.57 -6.06 23.24
C VAL A 275 14.89 -6.07 21.87
N PHE A 276 13.79 -6.81 21.79
CA PHE A 276 12.91 -6.86 20.63
C PHE A 276 11.64 -6.04 20.89
N TYR A 277 11.38 -5.07 20.03
CA TYR A 277 10.17 -4.25 20.06
C TYR A 277 9.26 -4.64 18.90
N CYS A 278 8.01 -4.98 19.18
CA CYS A 278 7.04 -5.23 18.11
C CYS A 278 5.69 -4.60 18.42
N SER A 279 5.21 -3.77 17.49
CA SER A 279 3.91 -3.12 17.62
C SER A 279 2.84 -3.84 16.82
N THR A 280 1.60 -3.78 17.31
CA THR A 280 0.44 -4.37 16.68
C THR A 280 -0.84 -3.68 17.18
N TYR A 281 -1.98 -4.14 16.68
CA TYR A 281 -3.31 -3.69 17.07
C TYR A 281 -4.17 -4.83 17.59
N GLY A 282 -5.25 -4.47 18.28
CA GLY A 282 -6.23 -5.41 18.84
C GLY A 282 -7.47 -5.57 17.96
N LYS A 283 -8.32 -6.52 18.33
CA LYS A 283 -9.57 -6.83 17.61
C LYS A 283 -10.56 -5.66 17.49
N GLY A 284 -10.52 -4.70 18.41
CA GLY A 284 -11.39 -3.53 18.44
C GLY A 284 -10.85 -2.34 17.64
N HIS A 285 -9.66 -2.46 17.06
CA HIS A 285 -9.03 -1.39 16.29
C HIS A 285 -9.87 -1.02 15.08
N MET A 286 -10.30 0.24 15.02
CA MET A 286 -11.02 0.87 13.90
C MET A 286 -12.27 0.12 13.44
N LYS A 287 -12.92 -0.65 14.33
CA LYS A 287 -14.12 -1.43 14.01
C LYS A 287 -15.25 -0.57 13.40
N GLU A 288 -15.33 0.70 13.81
CA GLU A 288 -16.36 1.63 13.33
C GLU A 288 -16.27 1.86 11.82
N ILE A 289 -15.07 1.75 11.23
CA ILE A 289 -14.91 1.86 9.77
C ILE A 289 -15.52 0.65 9.08
N THR A 290 -15.31 -0.55 9.62
CA THR A 290 -15.95 -1.78 9.12
C THR A 290 -17.47 -1.69 9.27
N ASP A 291 -17.96 -1.22 10.42
CA ASP A 291 -19.40 -1.05 10.65
C ASP A 291 -20.01 -0.05 9.64
N LEU A 292 -19.31 1.04 9.33
CA LEU A 292 -19.77 2.05 8.37
C LEU A 292 -19.91 1.50 6.95
N VAL A 293 -18.93 0.73 6.47
CA VAL A 293 -19.02 0.17 5.12
C VAL A 293 -20.07 -0.94 5.04
N GLN A 294 -20.25 -1.71 6.11
CA GLN A 294 -21.27 -2.76 6.18
C GLN A 294 -22.69 -2.20 6.33
N GLU A 295 -22.84 -1.05 6.98
CA GLU A 295 -24.11 -0.31 7.00
C GLU A 295 -24.50 0.18 5.61
N PHE A 296 -23.52 0.59 4.79
CA PHE A 296 -23.76 0.99 3.41
C PHE A 296 -24.04 -0.21 2.49
N ASP A 297 -23.24 -1.26 2.62
CA ASP A 297 -23.42 -2.52 1.91
C ASP A 297 -22.79 -3.69 2.68
N SER A 298 -23.63 -4.58 3.20
CA SER A 298 -23.21 -5.72 4.03
C SER A 298 -22.25 -6.71 3.35
N GLN A 299 -22.09 -6.65 2.03
CA GLN A 299 -21.15 -7.50 1.28
C GLN A 299 -19.72 -6.96 1.29
N ILE A 300 -19.53 -5.71 1.72
CA ILE A 300 -18.21 -5.09 1.80
C ILE A 300 -17.44 -5.66 3.00
N ASN A 301 -16.22 -6.10 2.71
CA ASN A 301 -15.22 -6.48 3.67
C ASN A 301 -13.92 -5.73 3.36
N LEU A 302 -13.36 -5.05 4.37
CA LEU A 302 -12.12 -4.29 4.26
C LEU A 302 -10.86 -5.16 4.37
N SER A 303 -11.02 -6.42 4.76
CA SER A 303 -9.91 -7.37 4.83
C SER A 303 -10.41 -8.81 4.71
N GLU A 304 -9.82 -9.57 3.78
CA GLU A 304 -10.12 -11.01 3.66
C GLU A 304 -9.73 -11.80 4.91
N VAL A 305 -8.69 -11.34 5.62
CA VAL A 305 -8.12 -12.00 6.79
C VAL A 305 -8.03 -11.01 7.94
N ALA A 306 -8.66 -11.33 9.07
CA ALA A 306 -8.52 -10.55 10.30
C ALA A 306 -7.09 -10.70 10.86
N LEU A 307 -6.16 -9.86 10.41
CA LEU A 307 -4.72 -9.95 10.72
C LEU A 307 -4.41 -9.97 12.23
N TYR A 308 -5.21 -9.30 13.06
CA TYR A 308 -5.06 -9.35 14.52
C TYR A 308 -5.23 -10.76 15.09
N THR A 309 -5.88 -11.68 14.38
CA THR A 309 -5.99 -13.11 14.78
C THR A 309 -4.71 -13.90 14.52
N ILE A 310 -3.83 -13.41 13.64
CA ILE A 310 -2.51 -13.98 13.38
C ILE A 310 -1.54 -13.49 14.47
N PHE A 311 -1.45 -12.18 14.66
CA PHE A 311 -0.69 -11.55 15.73
C PHE A 311 -1.32 -10.21 16.14
N GLY A 312 -1.94 -10.16 17.32
CA GLY A 312 -2.62 -8.97 17.83
C GLY A 312 -2.38 -8.75 19.32
N LEU A 313 -2.84 -7.61 19.85
CA LEU A 313 -2.68 -7.26 21.27
C LEU A 313 -3.36 -8.26 22.23
N ASP A 314 -4.39 -8.97 21.76
CA ASP A 314 -5.17 -9.94 22.51
C ASP A 314 -4.35 -11.20 22.87
N HIS A 315 -3.46 -11.66 21.99
CA HIS A 315 -2.74 -12.93 22.16
C HIS A 315 -1.24 -12.90 21.84
N GLY A 316 -0.72 -11.76 21.36
CA GLY A 316 0.69 -11.60 20.99
C GLY A 316 1.65 -11.94 22.12
N GLU A 317 1.31 -11.58 23.36
CA GLU A 317 2.13 -11.91 24.54
C GLU A 317 2.35 -13.43 24.68
N LYS A 318 1.29 -14.23 24.48
CA LYS A 318 1.36 -15.70 24.56
C LYS A 318 2.22 -16.29 23.44
N GLN A 319 2.22 -15.67 22.26
CA GLN A 319 3.02 -16.10 21.11
C GLN A 319 4.49 -15.73 21.25
N LEU A 320 4.81 -14.64 21.97
CA LEU A 320 6.17 -14.15 22.20
C LEU A 320 6.88 -14.90 23.33
N LYS A 321 6.18 -15.25 24.42
CA LYS A 321 6.73 -15.91 25.62
C LYS A 321 7.64 -17.13 25.36
N PRO A 322 7.39 -18.00 24.36
CA PRO A 322 8.28 -19.12 24.09
C PRO A 322 9.70 -18.73 23.60
N TYR A 323 9.90 -17.49 23.16
CA TYR A 323 11.13 -17.05 22.48
C TYR A 323 11.94 -16.00 23.25
N PHE A 324 11.36 -15.42 24.31
CA PHE A 324 11.91 -14.31 25.07
C PHE A 324 11.68 -14.50 26.57
N GLY A 325 12.69 -14.24 27.39
CA GLY A 325 12.62 -14.36 28.85
C GLY A 325 11.61 -13.43 29.53
N SER A 326 11.33 -12.26 28.95
CA SER A 326 10.25 -11.37 29.41
C SER A 326 9.51 -10.70 28.25
N VAL A 327 8.22 -10.45 28.44
CA VAL A 327 7.36 -9.73 27.47
C VAL A 327 6.49 -8.73 28.23
N GLU A 328 6.69 -7.45 27.96
CA GLU A 328 5.91 -6.34 28.51
C GLU A 328 5.02 -5.75 27.42
N LYS A 329 3.76 -5.46 27.74
CA LYS A 329 2.81 -4.83 26.81
C LYS A 329 2.55 -3.38 27.22
N ARG A 330 2.68 -2.43 26.29
CA ARG A 330 2.30 -1.02 26.47
C ARG A 330 1.25 -0.62 25.46
N ILE A 331 0.18 0.01 25.94
CA ILE A 331 -0.95 0.45 25.12
C ILE A 331 -0.77 1.92 24.77
N TYR A 332 -1.07 2.26 23.52
CA TYR A 332 -1.15 3.62 23.04
C TYR A 332 -2.59 4.10 23.09
N GLU A 333 -2.86 4.97 24.07
CA GLU A 333 -4.18 5.56 24.27
C GLU A 333 -4.44 6.66 23.23
N ASP A 334 -5.36 6.39 22.30
CA ASP A 334 -5.72 7.32 21.24
C ASP A 334 -7.09 6.96 20.63
N SER A 335 -7.62 7.87 19.82
CA SER A 335 -8.80 7.68 18.99
C SER A 335 -8.72 8.61 17.79
N LEU A 336 -9.52 8.38 16.76
CA LEU A 336 -9.69 9.36 15.68
C LEU A 336 -11.03 10.06 15.83
N TRP A 337 -11.05 11.36 15.54
CA TRP A 337 -12.28 12.11 15.30
C TRP A 337 -12.26 12.64 13.88
N VAL A 338 -13.00 12.00 12.98
CA VAL A 338 -12.99 12.34 11.55
C VAL A 338 -14.20 13.18 11.20
N ASP A 339 -13.98 14.43 10.79
CA ASP A 339 -15.02 15.41 10.50
C ASP A 339 -15.17 15.71 8.99
N ARG A 340 -14.42 15.01 8.13
CA ARG A 340 -14.53 15.11 6.67
C ARG A 340 -14.64 13.72 6.02
N PRO A 341 -15.49 13.58 4.98
CA PRO A 341 -15.73 12.30 4.33
C PRO A 341 -14.55 11.81 3.48
N GLU A 342 -13.79 12.72 2.85
CA GLU A 342 -12.75 12.33 1.88
C GLU A 342 -11.62 11.50 2.50
N PRO A 343 -11.01 11.87 3.64
CA PRO A 343 -9.92 11.07 4.18
C PRO A 343 -10.38 9.69 4.67
N LEU A 344 -11.63 9.59 5.12
CA LEU A 344 -12.23 8.31 5.52
C LEU A 344 -12.48 7.42 4.30
N LEU A 345 -12.97 8.00 3.21
CA LEU A 345 -13.15 7.32 1.93
C LEU A 345 -11.81 6.82 1.37
N ASP A 346 -10.79 7.67 1.36
CA ASP A 346 -9.46 7.30 0.87
C ASP A 346 -8.87 6.16 1.71
N TYR A 347 -8.99 6.24 3.05
CA TYR A 347 -8.58 5.16 3.93
C TYR A 347 -9.26 3.84 3.57
N ILE A 348 -10.59 3.85 3.40
CA ILE A 348 -11.38 2.66 3.06
C ILE A 348 -10.92 2.06 1.72
N LEU A 349 -10.74 2.90 0.69
CA LEU A 349 -10.31 2.44 -0.64
C LEU A 349 -8.88 1.87 -0.63
N SER A 350 -8.04 2.33 0.30
CA SER A 350 -6.66 1.84 0.49
C SER A 350 -6.54 0.49 1.22
N CYS A 351 -7.64 -0.06 1.75
CA CYS A 351 -7.67 -1.35 2.42
C CYS A 351 -7.50 -2.53 1.43
N HIS A 352 -7.24 -3.74 1.94
CA HIS A 352 -6.89 -4.92 1.13
C HIS A 352 -8.05 -5.93 1.01
N GLY A 353 -9.30 -5.46 1.08
CA GLY A 353 -10.48 -6.30 0.96
C GLY A 353 -11.17 -6.16 -0.40
N ASN A 354 -12.45 -6.51 -0.44
CA ASN A 354 -13.27 -6.45 -1.66
C ASN A 354 -13.93 -5.08 -1.88
N GLN A 355 -13.71 -4.11 -0.99
CA GLN A 355 -14.46 -2.85 -0.95
C GLN A 355 -14.39 -2.06 -2.26
N ASN A 356 -13.27 -2.17 -2.96
CA ASN A 356 -13.07 -1.55 -4.26
C ASN A 356 -14.09 -2.03 -5.29
N GLU A 357 -14.48 -3.31 -5.29
CA GLU A 357 -15.47 -3.86 -6.23
C GLU A 357 -16.86 -3.23 -6.06
N TYR A 358 -17.23 -2.90 -4.82
CA TYR A 358 -18.54 -2.37 -4.45
C TYR A 358 -18.59 -0.84 -4.43
N LEU A 359 -17.52 -0.22 -3.93
CA LEU A 359 -17.47 1.22 -3.71
C LEU A 359 -17.03 2.00 -4.95
N TYR A 360 -16.16 1.48 -5.82
CA TYR A 360 -15.79 2.22 -7.03
C TYR A 360 -16.99 2.65 -7.90
N PRO A 361 -17.96 1.78 -8.25
CA PRO A 361 -19.11 2.21 -9.04
C PRO A 361 -20.09 3.12 -8.27
N ARG A 362 -20.00 3.14 -6.93
CA ARG A 362 -20.93 3.83 -6.01
C ARG A 362 -20.22 4.87 -5.14
N GLN A 363 -19.06 5.36 -5.56
CA GLN A 363 -18.19 6.19 -4.71
C GLN A 363 -18.87 7.49 -4.30
N ARG A 364 -19.64 8.10 -5.21
CA ARG A 364 -20.46 9.28 -4.93
C ARG A 364 -21.56 8.98 -3.90
N GLU A 365 -22.29 7.88 -4.06
CA GLU A 365 -23.34 7.49 -3.10
C GLU A 365 -22.76 7.25 -1.72
N PHE A 366 -21.60 6.57 -1.66
CA PHE A 366 -20.92 6.29 -0.41
C PHE A 366 -20.38 7.57 0.24
N LYS A 367 -19.82 8.50 -0.55
CA LYS A 367 -19.42 9.82 -0.06
C LYS A 367 -20.60 10.60 0.54
N GLU A 368 -21.73 10.66 -0.18
CA GLU A 368 -22.96 11.31 0.31
C GLU A 368 -23.49 10.63 1.59
N PHE A 369 -23.33 9.31 1.72
CA PHE A 369 -23.64 8.57 2.94
C PHE A 369 -22.75 9.00 4.12
N LEU A 370 -21.42 9.11 3.91
CA LEU A 370 -20.49 9.60 4.93
C LEU A 370 -20.78 11.05 5.33
N GLU A 371 -21.06 11.93 4.36
CA GLU A 371 -21.42 13.33 4.60
C GLU A 371 -22.64 13.45 5.52
N LYS A 372 -23.71 12.67 5.26
CA LYS A 372 -24.91 12.66 6.10
C LYS A 372 -24.62 12.21 7.53
N LYS A 373 -23.76 11.20 7.71
CA LYS A 373 -23.35 10.71 9.03
C LYS A 373 -22.58 11.78 9.79
N ILE A 374 -21.59 12.39 9.14
CA ILE A 374 -20.77 13.46 9.72
C ILE A 374 -21.64 14.67 10.07
N GLN A 375 -22.52 15.12 9.17
CA GLN A 375 -23.41 16.26 9.42
C GLN A 375 -24.34 16.02 10.61
N LYS A 376 -24.83 14.78 10.78
CA LYS A 376 -25.73 14.42 11.88
C LYS A 376 -25.03 14.37 13.25
N HIS A 377 -23.75 13.97 13.28
CA HIS A 377 -23.02 13.67 14.52
C HIS A 377 -21.86 14.63 14.83
N GLY A 378 -21.55 15.56 13.92
CA GLY A 378 -20.40 16.46 14.00
C GLY A 378 -19.05 15.81 13.63
N GLY A 379 -19.05 14.49 13.39
CA GLY A 379 -17.88 13.70 13.06
C GLY A 379 -18.12 12.22 13.36
N ILE A 380 -17.12 11.40 13.04
CA ILE A 380 -17.11 9.96 13.29
C ILE A 380 -15.97 9.66 14.27
N ALA A 381 -16.33 9.14 15.44
CA ALA A 381 -15.36 8.63 16.40
C ALA A 381 -14.90 7.23 15.97
N ILE A 382 -13.59 7.00 15.93
CA ILE A 382 -12.99 5.73 15.53
C ILE A 382 -12.04 5.28 16.64
N THR A 383 -12.25 4.06 17.12
CA THR A 383 -11.42 3.49 18.19
C THR A 383 -10.03 3.15 17.67
N LYS A 384 -8.97 3.48 18.43
CA LYS A 384 -7.63 2.95 18.19
C LYS A 384 -7.26 2.01 19.33
N GLU A 385 -7.07 0.74 18.99
CA GLU A 385 -6.52 -0.26 19.90
C GLU A 385 -5.15 -0.66 19.35
N ALA A 386 -4.10 0.06 19.72
CA ALA A 386 -2.74 -0.17 19.25
C ALA A 386 -1.74 -0.14 20.41
N GLY A 387 -0.60 -0.80 20.25
CA GLY A 387 0.39 -0.88 21.31
C GLY A 387 1.67 -1.56 20.86
N VAL A 388 2.62 -1.67 21.78
CA VAL A 388 3.93 -2.29 21.57
C VAL A 388 4.21 -3.34 22.63
N PHE A 389 4.78 -4.46 22.21
CA PHE A 389 5.42 -5.43 23.07
C PHE A 389 6.92 -5.16 23.14
N ILE A 390 7.46 -5.15 24.36
CA ILE A 390 8.88 -5.02 24.65
C ILE A 390 9.35 -6.38 25.19
N CYS A 391 10.15 -7.07 24.40
CA CYS A 391 10.61 -8.43 24.69
C CYS A 391 12.10 -8.41 25.00
N ARG A 392 12.51 -9.02 26.10
CA ARG A 392 13.93 -9.17 26.45
C ARG A 392 14.29 -10.65 26.38
N LYS A 393 15.46 -10.94 25.82
CA LYS A 393 15.93 -12.31 25.62
C LYS A 393 16.05 -13.07 26.95
#